data_AF-A0A6P1QQY7-F1
#
_entry.id   AF-A0A6P1QQY7-F1
#
_cell.length_a   1.000
_cell.length_b   1.000
_cell.length_c   1.000
_cell.angle_alpha   90.00
_cell.angle_beta   90.00
_cell.angle_gamma   90.00
#
_symmetry.space_group_name_H-M   'P 1'
#
loop_
_entity.id
_entity.type
_entity.pdbx_description
1 polymer ?
#
loop_
_entity_poly.entity_id
_entity_poly.type
_entity_poly.pdbx_seq_one_letter_code
_entity_poly.pdbx_strand_id
1 'polypeptide(L)'
;MNRFIFSSVLVFSVLSSSISARPLPVSERVDVSLMSPEQQDTASSVALKFINSYIKALNSTSNIGAWVNKNKLVTKEFKVAYKKLTARDLDADPILDAQDCPDGGYKLVSYDKKTNYVAVNPKGEDWGDYKVLIKMKNIQGKWFVDGCGIVNIPASKQGRR
;
A
#
# COMPACT_ATOMS: atom_id res chain seq x y z
N MET A 1 60.15 -19.95 41.99
CA MET A 1 60.50 -18.53 41.76
C MET A 1 59.22 -17.69 41.85
N ASN A 2 59.23 -16.70 42.74
CA ASN A 2 58.34 -15.52 42.96
C ASN A 2 56.82 -15.80 43.02
N ARG A 3 56.05 -15.77 44.13
CA ARG A 3 55.85 -14.84 45.29
C ARG A 3 55.59 -13.38 44.91
N PHE A 4 54.38 -12.84 45.19
CA PHE A 4 54.00 -11.49 45.67
C PHE A 4 52.44 -11.48 45.83
N ILE A 5 51.83 -11.68 47.01
CA ILE A 5 51.48 -10.77 48.14
C ILE A 5 50.45 -9.67 47.82
N PHE A 6 49.31 -9.73 48.54
CA PHE A 6 48.25 -8.72 48.70
C PHE A 6 48.59 -7.66 49.78
N SER A 7 48.20 -6.40 49.56
CA SER A 7 47.87 -5.34 50.57
C SER A 7 47.32 -4.13 49.80
N SER A 8 46.05 -3.70 49.91
CA SER A 8 45.32 -3.02 51.00
C SER A 8 45.53 -1.50 51.08
N VAL A 9 44.42 -0.78 51.38
CA VAL A 9 44.22 0.64 51.77
C VAL A 9 44.08 1.62 50.59
N LEU A 10 42.89 2.11 50.18
CA LEU A 10 41.84 2.96 50.81
C LEU A 10 42.12 4.47 50.73
N VAL A 11 41.27 5.22 49.99
CA VAL A 11 41.01 6.66 50.24
C VAL A 11 39.53 6.98 49.93
N PHE A 12 38.95 7.76 50.84
CA PHE A 12 37.55 8.17 50.93
C PHE A 12 37.14 9.38 50.06
N SER A 13 35.86 9.35 49.68
CA SER A 13 34.86 10.44 49.63
C SER A 13 35.06 11.68 48.74
N VAL A 14 34.08 11.90 47.86
CA VAL A 14 33.45 13.22 47.68
C VAL A 14 31.93 13.05 47.55
N LEU A 15 31.19 13.75 48.40
CA LEU A 15 29.73 13.93 48.29
C LEU A 15 29.41 14.89 47.14
N SER A 16 28.42 14.54 46.31
CA SER A 16 27.55 15.54 45.69
C SER A 16 26.22 14.92 45.21
N SER A 17 25.14 15.35 45.86
CA SER A 17 23.80 15.65 45.32
C SER A 17 23.14 14.70 44.31
N SER A 18 22.02 14.11 44.74
CA SER A 18 21.03 13.45 43.91
C SER A 18 20.50 14.37 42.80
N ILE A 19 20.77 14.03 41.53
CA ILE A 19 19.88 14.35 40.40
C ILE A 19 19.66 13.06 39.63
N SER A 20 18.45 12.51 39.80
CA SER A 20 17.89 11.48 38.93
C SER A 20 17.59 12.13 37.58
N ALA A 21 18.54 12.04 36.66
CA ALA A 21 18.30 12.28 35.24
C ALA A 21 18.30 10.92 34.54
N ARG A 22 17.08 10.40 34.32
CA ARG A 22 16.84 9.25 33.44
C ARG A 22 17.55 9.50 32.09
N PRO A 23 18.22 8.50 31.49
CA PRO A 23 18.58 8.60 30.09
C PRO A 23 17.29 8.77 29.31
N LEU A 24 17.16 9.87 28.57
CA LEU A 24 16.10 10.03 27.59
C LEU A 24 16.24 8.91 26.55
N PRO A 25 15.13 8.29 26.09
CA PRO A 25 15.21 7.27 25.07
C PRO A 25 15.80 7.92 23.81
N VAL A 26 16.94 7.41 23.39
CA VAL A 26 17.51 7.65 22.06
C VAL A 26 16.41 7.28 21.08
N SER A 27 15.82 8.31 20.46
CA SER A 27 14.89 8.16 19.36
C SER A 27 15.54 7.25 18.33
N GLU A 28 14.96 6.06 18.21
CA GLU A 28 15.31 5.03 17.25
C GLU A 28 15.21 5.64 15.85
N ARG A 29 16.33 6.18 15.36
CA ARG A 29 16.50 6.45 13.94
C ARG A 29 16.50 5.09 13.28
N VAL A 30 15.33 4.66 12.81
CA VAL A 30 15.20 3.51 11.94
C VAL A 30 16.11 3.80 10.75
N ASP A 31 17.24 3.12 10.73
CA ASP A 31 18.18 3.16 9.64
C ASP A 31 17.51 2.47 8.45
N VAL A 32 16.91 3.27 7.57
CA VAL A 32 16.17 2.82 6.37
C VAL A 32 17.11 2.13 5.36
N SER A 33 18.41 2.01 5.66
CA SER A 33 19.44 1.54 4.74
C SER A 33 19.64 0.01 4.68
N LEU A 34 18.80 -0.83 5.32
CA LEU A 34 18.99 -2.30 5.32
C LEU A 34 17.76 -3.13 4.90
N MET A 35 16.80 -2.56 4.16
CA MET A 35 15.74 -3.38 3.58
C MET A 35 16.21 -4.04 2.27
N SER A 36 16.19 -5.38 2.26
CA SER A 36 16.40 -6.22 1.06
C SER A 36 15.48 -5.79 -0.10
N PRO A 37 15.94 -5.69 -1.36
CA PRO A 37 15.18 -5.17 -2.50
C PRO A 37 13.93 -5.97 -2.91
N GLU A 38 13.67 -7.14 -2.32
CA GLU A 38 12.61 -8.06 -2.79
C GLU A 38 11.30 -8.02 -1.98
N GLN A 39 11.18 -7.18 -0.94
CA GLN A 39 9.98 -7.13 -0.09
C GLN A 39 9.34 -5.74 0.08
N GLN A 40 9.70 -4.76 -0.76
CA GLN A 40 9.00 -3.48 -0.73
C GLN A 40 7.72 -3.55 -1.59
N ASP A 41 6.56 -3.42 -0.95
CA ASP A 41 5.27 -3.25 -1.63
C ASP A 41 5.35 -2.00 -2.54
N THR A 42 5.64 -2.22 -3.83
CA THR A 42 5.66 -1.14 -4.83
C THR A 42 4.24 -0.69 -5.18
N ALA A 43 4.09 0.51 -5.75
CA ALA A 43 2.82 0.97 -6.30
C ALA A 43 2.21 -0.04 -7.28
N SER A 44 3.02 -0.57 -8.20
CA SER A 44 2.58 -1.55 -9.20
C SER A 44 2.15 -2.89 -8.58
N SER A 45 2.88 -3.40 -7.59
CA SER A 45 2.52 -4.67 -6.95
C SER A 45 1.25 -4.56 -6.13
N VAL A 46 1.05 -3.45 -5.40
CA VAL A 46 -0.21 -3.18 -4.67
C VAL A 46 -1.38 -3.03 -5.64
N ALA A 47 -1.20 -2.30 -6.75
CA ALA A 47 -2.22 -2.11 -7.79
C ALA A 47 -2.66 -3.46 -8.40
N LEU A 48 -1.69 -4.29 -8.82
CA LEU A 48 -1.96 -5.62 -9.36
C LEU A 48 -2.64 -6.53 -8.34
N LYS A 49 -2.19 -6.50 -7.08
CA LYS A 49 -2.78 -7.28 -6.00
C LYS A 49 -4.24 -6.89 -5.81
N PHE A 50 -4.53 -5.59 -5.77
CA PHE A 50 -5.90 -5.09 -5.62
C PHE A 50 -6.82 -5.58 -6.74
N ILE A 51 -6.49 -5.29 -8.01
CA ILE A 51 -7.42 -5.59 -9.10
C ILE A 51 -7.60 -7.10 -9.33
N ASN A 52 -6.54 -7.89 -9.17
CA ASN A 52 -6.67 -9.35 -9.27
C ASN A 52 -7.43 -9.95 -8.08
N SER A 53 -7.31 -9.38 -6.88
CA SER A 53 -8.17 -9.78 -5.74
C SER A 53 -9.63 -9.35 -5.95
N TYR A 54 -9.88 -8.25 -6.66
CA TYR A 54 -11.23 -7.83 -7.02
C TYR A 54 -11.89 -8.84 -7.97
N ILE A 55 -11.18 -9.32 -9.00
CA ILE A 55 -11.69 -10.38 -9.90
C ILE A 55 -12.09 -11.64 -9.11
N LYS A 56 -11.23 -12.07 -8.17
CA LYS A 56 -11.56 -13.19 -7.29
C LYS A 56 -12.79 -12.93 -6.43
N ALA A 57 -12.97 -11.69 -5.96
CA ALA A 57 -14.12 -11.31 -5.16
C ALA A 57 -15.43 -11.34 -5.97
N LEU A 58 -15.42 -10.85 -7.22
CA LEU A 58 -16.57 -10.92 -8.12
C LEU A 58 -17.10 -12.36 -8.27
N ASN A 59 -16.18 -13.33 -8.34
CA ASN A 59 -16.51 -14.75 -8.51
C ASN A 59 -16.85 -15.49 -7.19
N SER A 60 -16.67 -14.87 -6.02
CA SER A 60 -16.76 -15.57 -4.73
C SER A 60 -17.70 -14.94 -3.70
N THR A 61 -18.16 -13.70 -3.91
CA THR A 61 -19.11 -13.06 -3.01
C THR A 61 -20.28 -12.43 -3.75
N SER A 62 -21.47 -12.52 -3.17
CA SER A 62 -22.66 -11.81 -3.62
C SER A 62 -22.69 -10.34 -3.21
N ASN A 63 -21.78 -9.90 -2.33
CA ASN A 63 -21.74 -8.52 -1.83
C ASN A 63 -20.37 -7.87 -2.05
N ILE A 64 -20.13 -7.49 -3.30
CA ILE A 64 -18.88 -6.85 -3.72
C ILE A 64 -18.64 -5.50 -3.00
N GLY A 65 -19.71 -4.74 -2.72
CA GLY A 65 -19.60 -3.47 -2.01
C GLY A 65 -19.06 -3.62 -0.58
N ALA A 66 -19.49 -4.66 0.14
CA ALA A 66 -18.96 -4.97 1.46
C ALA A 66 -17.48 -5.40 1.40
N TRP A 67 -17.09 -6.13 0.35
CA TRP A 67 -15.69 -6.50 0.12
C TRP A 67 -14.82 -5.25 -0.11
N VAL A 68 -15.26 -4.33 -0.98
CA VAL A 68 -14.54 -3.06 -1.24
C VAL A 68 -14.39 -2.26 0.04
N ASN A 69 -15.46 -2.13 0.83
CA ASN A 69 -15.43 -1.37 2.08
C ASN A 69 -14.48 -1.95 3.14
N LYS A 70 -14.31 -3.29 3.18
CA LYS A 70 -13.38 -3.97 4.10
C LYS A 70 -11.94 -4.06 3.57
N ASN A 71 -11.73 -3.79 2.29
CA ASN A 71 -10.41 -3.93 1.67
C ASN A 71 -9.38 -2.97 2.31
N LYS A 72 -8.19 -3.49 2.63
CA LYS A 72 -7.09 -2.76 3.29
C LYS A 72 -6.11 -2.11 2.31
N LEU A 73 -6.21 -2.44 1.02
CA LEU A 73 -5.35 -1.91 -0.05
C LEU A 73 -5.86 -0.59 -0.62
N VAL A 74 -7.08 -0.18 -0.28
CA VAL A 74 -7.71 1.04 -0.82
C VAL A 74 -7.79 2.14 0.24
N THR A 75 -7.77 3.40 -0.20
CA THR A 75 -7.90 4.56 0.68
C THR A 75 -9.33 4.74 1.21
N LYS A 76 -9.51 5.62 2.20
CA LYS A 76 -10.86 6.00 2.67
C LYS A 76 -11.62 6.74 1.57
N GLU A 77 -10.92 7.59 0.82
CA GLU A 77 -11.44 8.37 -0.29
C GLU A 77 -11.94 7.49 -1.43
N PHE A 78 -11.20 6.41 -1.75
CA PHE A 78 -11.67 5.38 -2.68
C PHE A 78 -13.01 4.81 -2.24
N LYS A 79 -13.14 4.39 -0.97
CA LYS A 79 -14.38 3.79 -0.44
C LYS A 79 -15.56 4.76 -0.50
N VAL A 80 -15.33 6.03 -0.19
CA VAL A 80 -16.34 7.09 -0.27
C VAL A 80 -16.78 7.30 -1.72
N ALA A 81 -15.83 7.40 -2.66
CA ALA A 81 -16.12 7.58 -4.08
C ALA A 81 -16.87 6.36 -4.65
N TYR A 82 -16.45 5.15 -4.32
CA TYR A 82 -17.12 3.91 -4.71
C TYR A 82 -18.56 3.90 -4.23
N LYS A 83 -18.79 4.12 -2.93
CA LYS A 83 -20.15 4.15 -2.34
C LYS A 83 -21.05 5.19 -3.01
N LYS A 84 -20.50 6.37 -3.34
CA LYS A 84 -21.25 7.42 -4.05
C LYS A 84 -21.63 6.99 -5.47
N LEU A 85 -20.71 6.35 -6.19
CA LEU A 85 -20.95 5.89 -7.56
C LEU A 85 -21.94 4.74 -7.63
N THR A 86 -21.91 3.81 -6.69
CA THR A 86 -22.80 2.63 -6.65
C THR A 86 -24.12 2.90 -5.92
N ALA A 87 -24.41 4.16 -5.55
CA ALA A 87 -25.71 4.55 -5.02
C ALA A 87 -26.77 4.74 -6.14
N ARG A 88 -26.32 4.70 -7.40
CA ARG A 88 -27.15 4.72 -8.61
C ARG A 88 -26.90 3.43 -9.39
N ASP A 89 -27.83 3.10 -10.28
CA ASP A 89 -27.62 2.02 -11.23
C ASP A 89 -26.54 2.42 -12.24
N LEU A 90 -25.61 1.49 -12.48
CA LEU A 90 -24.53 1.63 -13.43
C LEU A 90 -24.71 0.59 -14.53
N ASP A 91 -24.42 1.00 -15.75
CA ASP A 91 -24.42 0.16 -16.95
C ASP A 91 -23.15 -0.70 -17.08
N ALA A 92 -22.15 -0.47 -16.24
CA ALA A 92 -20.86 -1.15 -16.22
C ALA A 92 -20.28 -1.21 -14.79
N ASP A 93 -19.36 -2.15 -14.55
CA ASP A 93 -18.62 -2.21 -13.29
C ASP A 93 -17.73 -0.97 -13.14
N PRO A 94 -17.81 -0.23 -12.01
CA PRO A 94 -17.10 1.03 -11.87
C PRO A 94 -15.59 0.88 -11.65
N ILE A 95 -15.12 -0.27 -11.14
CA ILE A 95 -13.70 -0.54 -10.88
C ILE A 95 -13.05 -1.08 -12.14
N LEU A 96 -13.72 -2.00 -12.84
CA LEU A 96 -13.23 -2.52 -14.11
C LEU A 96 -13.35 -1.49 -15.21
N ASP A 97 -14.39 -0.65 -15.22
CA ASP A 97 -14.75 0.23 -16.32
C ASP A 97 -15.26 -0.54 -17.57
N ALA A 98 -15.92 -1.68 -17.35
CA ALA A 98 -16.44 -2.57 -18.40
C ALA A 98 -17.69 -3.33 -17.93
N GLN A 99 -18.45 -3.87 -18.90
CA GLN A 99 -19.54 -4.80 -18.67
C GLN A 99 -19.02 -6.22 -18.39
N ASP A 100 -18.02 -6.65 -19.16
CA ASP A 100 -17.43 -7.98 -19.05
C ASP A 100 -16.20 -7.98 -18.13
N CYS A 101 -15.95 -9.14 -17.52
CA CYS A 101 -14.84 -9.38 -16.60
C CYS A 101 -13.87 -10.41 -17.21
N PRO A 102 -12.55 -10.14 -17.25
CA PRO A 102 -11.60 -11.11 -17.76
C PRO A 102 -11.35 -12.25 -16.77
N ASP A 103 -11.49 -13.49 -17.24
CA ASP A 103 -11.24 -14.71 -16.43
C ASP A 103 -9.78 -14.80 -15.94
N GLY A 104 -8.83 -14.36 -16.78
CA GLY A 104 -7.41 -14.42 -16.48
C GLY A 104 -6.91 -13.36 -15.49
N GLY A 105 -7.76 -12.40 -15.11
CA GLY A 105 -7.35 -11.22 -14.34
C GLY A 105 -6.54 -10.23 -15.17
N TYR A 106 -5.61 -9.51 -14.52
CA TYR A 106 -4.88 -8.37 -15.10
C TYR A 106 -3.36 -8.52 -14.99
N LYS A 107 -2.64 -7.96 -15.97
CA LYS A 107 -1.18 -7.82 -16.01
C LYS A 107 -0.77 -6.33 -16.09
N LEU A 108 0.46 -6.04 -15.68
CA LEU A 108 1.02 -4.69 -15.69
C LEU A 108 1.32 -4.25 -17.13
N VAL A 109 0.94 -3.03 -17.47
CA VAL A 109 1.36 -2.36 -18.71
C VAL A 109 2.44 -1.34 -18.41
N SER A 110 2.16 -0.41 -17.49
CA SER A 110 3.10 0.66 -17.16
C SER A 110 2.84 1.26 -15.78
N TYR A 111 3.83 1.98 -15.28
CA TYR A 111 3.72 2.80 -14.07
C TYR A 111 4.34 4.18 -14.32
N ASP A 112 3.51 5.22 -14.25
CA ASP A 112 3.96 6.60 -14.31
C ASP A 112 4.24 7.13 -12.89
N LYS A 113 5.53 7.25 -12.57
CA LYS A 113 6.03 7.75 -11.28
C LYS A 113 5.71 9.23 -11.03
N LYS A 114 5.46 10.04 -12.06
CA LYS A 114 5.17 11.47 -11.89
C LYS A 114 3.73 11.68 -11.41
N THR A 115 2.82 10.89 -11.95
CA THR A 115 1.38 11.01 -11.65
C THR A 115 0.87 9.95 -10.67
N ASN A 116 1.68 8.94 -10.37
CA ASN A 116 1.35 7.75 -9.59
C ASN A 116 0.19 6.94 -10.17
N TYR A 117 0.12 6.83 -11.50
CA TYR A 117 -0.85 5.98 -12.18
C TYR A 117 -0.20 4.68 -12.66
N VAL A 118 -0.86 3.58 -12.37
CA VAL A 118 -0.55 2.26 -12.90
C VAL A 118 -1.56 1.93 -13.98
N ALA A 119 -1.10 1.51 -15.15
CA ALA A 119 -1.95 0.97 -16.20
C ALA A 119 -1.86 -0.55 -16.20
N VAL A 120 -3.01 -1.21 -16.24
CA VAL A 120 -3.11 -2.67 -16.35
C VAL A 120 -4.03 -3.04 -17.50
N ASN A 121 -3.81 -4.19 -18.12
CA ASN A 121 -4.72 -4.77 -19.11
C ASN A 121 -5.08 -6.21 -18.75
N PRO A 122 -6.21 -6.72 -19.28
CA PRO A 122 -6.61 -8.10 -19.12
C PRO A 122 -5.55 -9.11 -19.56
N LYS A 123 -5.56 -10.28 -18.92
CA LYS A 123 -4.88 -11.49 -19.36
C LYS A 123 -5.86 -12.38 -20.10
N GLY A 124 -5.39 -13.10 -21.10
CA GLY A 124 -6.21 -14.02 -21.88
C GLY A 124 -6.40 -13.52 -23.31
N GLU A 125 -7.64 -13.65 -23.80
CA GLU A 125 -8.06 -13.26 -25.15
C GLU A 125 -7.69 -11.82 -25.53
N ASP A 126 -7.82 -11.47 -26.81
CA ASP A 126 -7.49 -10.13 -27.29
C ASP A 126 -8.56 -9.12 -26.86
N TRP A 127 -8.26 -8.35 -25.81
CA TRP A 127 -9.07 -7.21 -25.34
C TRP A 127 -8.68 -5.90 -26.05
N GLY A 128 -7.89 -5.98 -27.13
CA GLY A 128 -7.38 -4.83 -27.87
C GLY A 128 -6.57 -3.89 -26.98
N ASP A 129 -6.82 -2.59 -27.15
CA ASP A 129 -6.14 -1.53 -26.38
C ASP A 129 -6.76 -1.26 -25.00
N TYR A 130 -7.68 -2.11 -24.54
CA TYR A 130 -8.36 -1.94 -23.27
C TYR A 130 -7.38 -1.92 -22.09
N LYS A 131 -7.47 -0.86 -21.28
CA LYS A 131 -6.62 -0.64 -20.12
C LYS A 131 -7.45 -0.02 -19.00
N VAL A 132 -7.19 -0.48 -17.79
CA VAL A 132 -7.70 0.13 -16.57
C VAL A 132 -6.60 0.95 -15.95
N LEU A 133 -6.90 2.21 -15.64
CA LEU A 133 -6.00 3.06 -14.87
C LEU A 133 -6.30 2.95 -13.37
N ILE A 134 -5.23 2.81 -12.60
CA ILE A 134 -5.26 2.71 -11.15
C ILE A 134 -4.42 3.86 -10.58
N LYS A 135 -5.05 4.77 -9.85
CA LYS A 135 -4.38 5.89 -9.17
C LYS A 135 -3.87 5.41 -7.82
N MET A 136 -2.58 5.58 -7.59
CA MET A 136 -1.90 5.17 -6.37
C MET A 136 -1.61 6.38 -5.48
N LYS A 137 -1.68 6.17 -4.16
CA LYS A 137 -1.36 7.16 -3.13
C LYS A 137 -0.37 6.58 -2.15
N ASN A 138 0.76 7.27 -1.97
CA ASN A 138 1.71 6.95 -0.92
C ASN A 138 1.31 7.68 0.37
N ILE A 139 1.13 6.93 1.45
CA ILE A 139 0.83 7.46 2.78
C ILE A 139 1.89 6.88 3.72
N GLN A 140 2.79 7.75 4.21
CA GLN A 140 3.85 7.37 5.16
C GLN A 140 4.69 6.18 4.67
N GLY A 141 5.09 6.18 3.40
CA GLY A 141 5.92 5.12 2.81
C GLY A 141 5.16 3.87 2.37
N LYS A 142 3.84 3.79 2.59
CA LYS A 142 3.00 2.66 2.17
C LYS A 142 2.11 3.06 0.99
N TRP A 143 1.94 2.16 0.03
CA TRP A 143 1.13 2.39 -1.16
C TRP A 143 -0.30 1.88 -0.98
N PHE A 144 -1.26 2.66 -1.47
CA PHE A 144 -2.68 2.35 -1.47
C PHE A 144 -3.30 2.72 -2.82
N VAL A 145 -4.36 2.02 -3.20
CA VAL A 145 -5.21 2.37 -4.34
C VAL A 145 -6.15 3.49 -3.92
N ASP A 146 -6.01 4.64 -4.57
CA ASP A 146 -6.84 5.83 -4.34
C ASP A 146 -7.94 5.97 -5.39
N GLY A 147 -7.74 5.42 -6.59
CA GLY A 147 -8.76 5.35 -7.64
C GLY A 147 -8.52 4.18 -8.60
N CYS A 148 -9.58 3.71 -9.28
CA CYS A 148 -9.52 2.65 -10.28
C CYS A 148 -10.74 2.73 -11.22
N GLY A 149 -10.53 2.53 -12.52
CA GLY A 149 -11.62 2.63 -13.50
C GLY A 149 -12.23 4.04 -13.48
N ILE A 150 -13.52 4.15 -13.11
CA ILE A 150 -14.20 5.44 -12.89
C ILE A 150 -14.24 5.87 -11.42
N VAL A 151 -13.83 5.01 -10.49
CA VAL A 151 -13.83 5.30 -9.05
C VAL A 151 -12.70 6.24 -8.70
N ASN A 152 -13.01 7.48 -8.30
CA ASN A 152 -12.03 8.50 -7.91
C ASN A 152 -10.93 8.75 -8.97
N ILE A 153 -11.29 8.61 -10.25
CA ILE A 153 -10.44 8.91 -11.41
C ILE A 153 -11.09 10.08 -12.16
N PRO A 154 -10.34 11.14 -12.52
CA PRO A 154 -10.88 12.24 -13.32
C PRO A 154 -11.40 11.75 -14.67
N ALA A 155 -12.52 12.28 -15.16
CA ALA A 155 -13.13 11.87 -16.43
C ALA A 155 -12.16 11.88 -17.62
N SER A 156 -11.24 12.86 -17.66
CA SER A 156 -10.21 12.97 -18.70
C SER A 156 -9.17 11.83 -18.71
N LYS A 157 -9.20 10.94 -17.71
CA LYS A 157 -8.29 9.79 -17.55
C LYS A 157 -9.04 8.45 -17.53
N GLN A 158 -10.37 8.44 -17.59
CA GLN A 158 -11.15 7.21 -17.62
C GLN A 158 -10.98 6.51 -18.98
N GLY A 159 -11.28 5.21 -19.05
CA GLY A 159 -11.28 4.49 -20.30
C GLY A 159 -12.27 5.12 -21.29
N ARG A 160 -11.98 5.01 -22.59
CA ARG A 160 -13.02 5.28 -23.59
C ARG A 160 -13.93 4.06 -23.61
N ARG A 161 -15.19 4.26 -23.25
CA ARG A 161 -16.28 3.28 -23.38
C ARG A 161 -16.88 3.35 -24.77
#